data_AF-A0A958JHN3-F1
#
_entry.id   AF-A0A958JHN3-F1
#
_cell.length_a   1.000
_cell.length_b   1.000
_cell.length_c   1.000
_cell.angle_alpha   90.00
_cell.angle_beta   90.00
_cell.angle_gamma   90.00
#
_symmetry.space_group_name_H-M   'P 1'
#
loop_
_entity.id
_entity.type
_entity.pdbx_description
1 polymer ?
#
loop_
_entity_poly.entity_id
_entity_poly.type
_entity_poly.pdbx_seq_one_letter_code
_entity_poly.pdbx_strand_id
1 'polypeptide(L)'
;MTTTHEAALILNALIIESDRGMRSKLKQTTHASSEYRSAHTSASLREGMSVLQTARIRFDVVFVSNHFGSNEVALFIQEAKASDRGADCAYIVIFRG
;
A
#
# COMPACT_ATOMS: atom_id res chain seq x y z
N MET A 1 -26.50 -17.42 -22.47
CA MET A 1 -25.63 -16.28 -22.13
C MET A 1 -25.01 -16.56 -20.77
N THR A 2 -23.85 -17.21 -20.74
CA THR A 2 -23.09 -17.47 -19.52
C THR A 2 -22.30 -16.21 -19.19
N THR A 3 -22.77 -15.41 -18.24
CA THR A 3 -21.94 -14.40 -17.59
C THR A 3 -20.88 -15.14 -16.81
N THR A 4 -19.68 -15.24 -17.38
CA THR A 4 -18.48 -15.60 -16.64
C THR A 4 -18.36 -14.59 -15.50
N HIS A 5 -18.65 -15.01 -14.27
CA HIS A 5 -18.31 -14.25 -13.09
C HIS A 5 -16.79 -14.20 -13.02
N GLU A 6 -16.20 -13.20 -13.65
CA GLU A 6 -14.82 -12.81 -13.39
C GLU A 6 -14.78 -12.46 -11.90
N ALA A 7 -14.10 -13.30 -11.11
CA ALA A 7 -13.94 -13.03 -9.70
C ALA A 7 -13.22 -11.68 -9.58
N ALA A 8 -13.94 -10.66 -9.12
CA ALA A 8 -13.35 -9.35 -8.88
C ALA A 8 -12.13 -9.54 -7.99
N LEU A 9 -10.97 -9.09 -8.46
CA LEU A 9 -9.71 -9.26 -7.77
C LEU A 9 -9.75 -8.37 -6.52
N ILE A 10 -9.92 -8.97 -5.34
CA ILE A 10 -10.06 -8.23 -4.09
C ILE A 10 -8.66 -7.96 -3.51
N LEU A 11 -8.27 -6.69 -3.50
CA LEU A 11 -6.94 -6.18 -3.18
C LEU A 11 -6.74 -5.94 -1.67
N ASN A 12 -5.50 -6.05 -1.21
CA ASN A 12 -5.04 -5.64 0.11
C ASN A 12 -4.05 -4.48 -0.05
N ALA A 13 -4.30 -3.39 0.65
CA ALA A 13 -3.47 -2.20 0.61
C ALA A 13 -2.62 -2.04 1.87
N LEU A 14 -1.39 -1.57 1.68
CA LEU A 14 -0.56 -0.97 2.72
C LEU A 14 -0.41 0.53 2.45
N ILE A 15 -0.71 1.35 3.45
CA ILE A 15 -0.63 2.81 3.37
C ILE A 15 0.46 3.30 4.32
N ILE A 16 1.47 3.96 3.79
CA ILE A 16 2.60 4.50 4.54
C ILE A 16 2.56 6.02 4.45
N GLU A 17 2.16 6.66 5.55
CA GLU A 17 1.95 8.11 5.63
C GLU A 17 2.23 8.57 7.05
N SER A 18 3.10 9.58 7.24
CA SER A 18 3.51 10.03 8.57
C SER A 18 2.42 10.87 9.26
N ASP A 19 1.70 11.68 8.50
CA ASP A 19 0.63 12.51 9.02
C ASP A 19 -0.62 11.68 9.36
N ARG A 20 -1.06 11.78 10.60
CA ARG A 20 -2.21 11.02 11.11
C ARG A 20 -3.50 11.36 10.39
N GLY A 21 -3.70 12.64 10.03
CA GLY A 21 -4.91 13.11 9.36
C GLY A 21 -5.05 12.48 7.97
N MET A 22 -4.02 12.65 7.14
CA MET A 22 -3.96 12.07 5.80
C MET A 22 -3.99 10.54 5.83
N ARG A 23 -3.26 9.90 6.76
CA ARG A 23 -3.28 8.43 6.91
C ARG A 23 -4.69 7.91 7.18
N SER A 24 -5.44 8.59 8.04
CA SER A 24 -6.85 8.25 8.33
C SER A 24 -7.75 8.46 7.11
N LYS A 25 -7.56 9.57 6.39
CA LYS A 25 -8.32 9.88 5.16
C LYS A 25 -8.08 8.83 4.07
N LEU A 26 -6.82 8.50 3.79
CA LEU A 26 -6.44 7.48 2.81
C LEU A 26 -7.02 6.10 3.17
N LYS A 27 -6.97 5.73 4.46
CA LYS A 27 -7.58 4.46 4.93
C LYS A 27 -9.08 4.43 4.66
N GLN A 28 -9.80 5.51 5.00
CA GLN A 28 -11.24 5.61 4.74
C GLN A 28 -11.57 5.58 3.25
N THR A 29 -10.83 6.32 2.41
CA THR A 29 -11.01 6.32 0.96
C THR A 29 -10.75 4.93 0.36
N THR A 30 -9.72 4.22 0.83
CA THR A 30 -9.41 2.87 0.37
C THR A 30 -10.54 1.89 0.71
N HIS A 31 -11.09 1.97 1.93
CA HIS A 31 -12.23 1.13 2.34
C HIS A 31 -13.56 1.47 1.64
N ALA A 32 -13.70 2.67 1.07
CA ALA A 32 -14.89 3.04 0.32
C ALA A 32 -14.93 2.40 -1.08
N SER A 33 -13.80 1.90 -1.58
CA SER A 33 -13.68 1.19 -2.85
C SER A 33 -13.91 -0.32 -2.62
N SER A 34 -14.87 -0.88 -3.34
CA SER A 34 -15.27 -2.30 -3.23
C SER A 34 -14.17 -3.28 -3.62
N GLU A 35 -13.16 -2.79 -4.33
CA GLU A 35 -12.00 -3.52 -4.81
C GLU A 35 -11.00 -3.85 -3.68
N TYR A 36 -11.06 -3.15 -2.53
CA TYR A 36 -10.15 -3.37 -1.42
C TYR A 36 -10.79 -4.14 -0.26
N ARG A 37 -10.22 -5.29 0.08
CA ARG A 37 -10.58 -6.08 1.28
C ARG A 37 -10.10 -5.40 2.55
N SER A 38 -8.87 -4.92 2.53
CA SER A 38 -8.16 -4.46 3.72
C SER A 38 -7.23 -3.31 3.40
N ALA A 39 -7.09 -2.40 4.36
CA ALA A 39 -6.16 -1.28 4.31
C ALA A 39 -5.37 -1.23 5.61
N HIS A 40 -4.12 -1.69 5.56
CA HIS A 40 -3.16 -1.58 6.64
C HIS A 40 -2.48 -0.22 6.57
N THR A 41 -2.10 0.31 7.72
CA THR A 41 -1.49 1.64 7.80
C THR A 41 -0.23 1.60 8.63
N SER A 42 0.80 2.32 8.20
CA SER A 42 2.06 2.53 8.92
C SER A 42 2.41 4.01 8.93
N ALA A 43 3.06 4.48 9.99
CA ALA A 43 3.44 5.89 10.16
C ALA A 43 4.85 6.21 9.66
N SER A 44 5.64 5.21 9.25
CA SER A 44 6.99 5.38 8.75
C SER A 44 7.36 4.34 7.70
N LEU A 45 8.36 4.65 6.86
CA LEU A 45 8.91 3.70 5.88
C LEU A 45 9.44 2.42 6.55
N ARG A 46 10.13 2.55 7.69
CA ARG A 46 10.65 1.41 8.46
C ARG A 46 9.54 0.49 8.94
N GLU A 47 8.48 1.05 9.52
CA GLU A 47 7.32 0.28 9.95
C GLU A 47 6.63 -0.38 8.76
N GLY A 48 6.46 0.36 7.66
CA GLY A 48 5.88 -0.16 6.42
C GLY A 48 6.67 -1.34 5.86
N MET A 49 8.01 -1.28 5.86
CA MET A 49 8.87 -2.39 5.44
C MET A 49 8.68 -3.61 6.34
N SER A 50 8.66 -3.42 7.66
CA SER A 50 8.42 -4.50 8.63
C SER A 50 7.06 -5.17 8.38
N VAL A 51 5.99 -4.38 8.16
CA VAL A 51 4.66 -4.91 7.86
C VAL A 51 4.67 -5.68 6.54
N LEU A 52 5.27 -5.13 5.48
CA LEU A 52 5.37 -5.78 4.17
C LEU A 52 6.07 -7.14 4.26
N GLN A 53 7.14 -7.23 5.05
CA GLN A 53 7.94 -8.44 5.19
C GLN A 53 7.34 -9.48 6.15
N THR A 54 6.61 -9.07 7.19
CA THR A 54 6.18 -9.96 8.28
C THR A 54 4.69 -10.27 8.32
N ALA A 55 3.83 -9.47 7.70
CA ALA A 55 2.38 -9.65 7.75
C ALA A 55 1.96 -11.02 7.19
N ARG A 56 0.95 -11.68 7.78
CA ARG A 56 0.48 -12.97 7.24
C ARG A 56 -0.26 -12.84 5.91
N ILE A 57 -0.71 -11.63 5.58
CA ILE A 57 -1.38 -11.31 4.33
C ILE A 57 -0.35 -10.85 3.28
N ARG A 58 -0.67 -11.05 2.00
CA ARG A 58 0.04 -10.38 0.91
C ARG A 58 -0.62 -9.03 0.64
N PHE A 59 0.20 -8.05 0.27
CA PHE A 59 -0.27 -6.76 -0.21
C PHE A 59 -0.22 -6.75 -1.73
N ASP A 60 -1.21 -6.11 -2.34
CA ASP A 60 -1.31 -5.95 -3.78
C ASP A 60 -0.91 -4.51 -4.18
N VAL A 61 -1.16 -3.55 -3.29
CA VAL A 61 -0.86 -2.13 -3.50
C VAL A 61 -0.20 -1.53 -2.26
N VAL A 62 0.87 -0.78 -2.46
CA VAL A 62 1.53 0.02 -1.44
C VAL A 62 1.41 1.49 -1.82
N PHE A 63 0.66 2.24 -1.02
CA PHE A 63 0.59 3.69 -1.07
C PHE A 63 1.69 4.27 -0.18
N VAL A 64 2.55 5.14 -0.73
CA VAL A 64 3.65 5.75 0.03
C VAL A 64 3.66 7.26 -0.18
N SER A 65 3.68 8.01 0.92
CA SER A 65 3.68 9.47 0.88
C SER A 65 5.03 10.03 0.41
N ASN A 66 5.03 10.99 -0.51
CA ASN A 66 6.26 11.69 -0.92
C ASN A 66 6.83 12.60 0.18
N HIS A 67 6.11 12.77 1.30
CA HIS A 67 6.57 13.54 2.46
C HIS A 67 7.81 12.97 3.15
N PHE A 68 8.10 11.68 2.97
CA PHE A 68 9.36 11.09 3.42
C PHE A 68 10.56 11.56 2.58
N GLY A 69 10.32 12.26 1.46
CA GLY A 69 11.36 12.70 0.54
C GLY A 69 11.57 11.68 -0.57
N SER A 70 11.69 12.18 -1.80
CA SER A 70 11.68 11.32 -3.00
C SER A 70 12.83 10.32 -3.04
N ASN A 71 14.01 10.67 -2.50
CA ASN A 71 15.14 9.74 -2.41
C ASN A 71 14.87 8.60 -1.41
N GLU A 72 14.31 8.91 -0.24
CA GLU A 72 13.99 7.88 0.77
C GLU A 72 12.89 6.94 0.27
N VAL A 73 11.87 7.49 -0.39
CA VAL A 73 10.80 6.70 -1.02
C VAL A 73 11.35 5.81 -2.12
N ALA A 74 12.27 6.30 -2.95
CA ALA A 74 12.91 5.50 -4.00
C ALA A 74 13.72 4.33 -3.42
N LEU A 75 14.52 4.58 -2.38
CA LEU A 75 15.28 3.53 -1.68
C LEU A 75 14.36 2.49 -1.04
N PHE A 76 13.29 2.94 -0.37
CA PHE A 76 12.27 2.05 0.18
C PHE A 76 11.65 1.16 -0.89
N ILE A 77 11.24 1.71 -2.04
CA ILE A 77 10.62 0.94 -3.12
C ILE A 77 11.63 -0.05 -3.71
N GLN A 78 12.90 0.34 -3.88
CA GLN A 78 13.95 -0.57 -4.36
C GLN A 78 14.16 -1.75 -3.42
N GLU A 79 14.29 -1.50 -2.12
CA GLU A 79 14.43 -2.53 -1.10
C GLU A 79 13.19 -3.44 -1.04
N ALA A 80 11.99 -2.84 -1.10
CA ALA A 80 10.74 -3.57 -1.04
C ALA A 80 10.59 -4.51 -2.25
N LYS A 81 10.93 -4.04 -3.45
CA LYS A 81 10.94 -4.86 -4.68
C LYS A 81 11.98 -5.97 -4.68
N ALA A 82 13.05 -5.84 -3.90
CA ALA A 82 14.04 -6.91 -3.71
C ALA A 82 13.54 -8.01 -2.74
N SER A 83 12.42 -7.80 -2.04
CA SER A 83 11.82 -8.79 -1.15
C SER A 83 10.74 -9.62 -1.85
N ASP A 84 10.60 -10.89 -1.48
CA ASP A 84 9.60 -11.82 -2.02
C ASP A 84 8.16 -11.31 -1.94
N ARG A 85 7.86 -10.47 -0.93
CA ARG A 85 6.51 -9.97 -0.68
C ARG A 85 6.24 -8.62 -1.32
N GLY A 86 7.27 -7.80 -1.52
CA GLY A 86 7.15 -6.50 -2.15
C GLY A 86 7.37 -6.53 -3.67
N ALA A 87 7.96 -7.58 -4.23
CA ALA A 87 8.21 -7.69 -5.67
C ALA A 87 6.92 -7.61 -6.51
N ASP A 88 5.83 -8.20 -6.02
CA ASP A 88 4.54 -8.29 -6.73
C ASP A 88 3.59 -7.11 -6.44
N CYS A 89 4.00 -6.15 -5.59
CA CYS A 89 3.16 -5.01 -5.23
C CYS A 89 3.19 -3.91 -6.29
N ALA A 90 2.04 -3.29 -6.54
CA ALA A 90 2.00 -1.97 -7.18
C ALA A 90 2.39 -0.89 -6.16
N TYR A 91 3.29 0.03 -6.54
CA TYR A 91 3.72 1.13 -5.68
C TYR A 91 3.15 2.45 -6.21
N ILE A 92 2.36 3.13 -5.37
CA ILE A 92 1.73 4.41 -5.70
C ILE A 92 2.32 5.48 -4.79
N VAL A 93 3.08 6.40 -5.38
CA VAL A 93 3.61 7.56 -4.66
C VAL A 93 2.53 8.64 -4.58
N ILE A 94 2.16 9.02 -3.36
CA ILE A 94 1.17 10.05 -3.12
C ILE A 94 1.89 11.38 -2.93
N PHE A 95 1.63 12.31 -3.83
CA PHE A 95 2.05 13.70 -3.70
C PHE A 95 0.94 14.48 -2.97
N ARG A 96 1.32 15.40 -2.09
CA ARG A 96 0.40 16.43 -1.64
C ARG A 96 0.43 17.60 -2.63
N GLY A 97 -0.76 18.11 -2.94
CA GLY A 97 -0.94 19.47 -3.44
C GLY A 97 -1.05 20.45 -2.28
#